data_AF-A0AAV2TQH5-F1
#
_entry.id   AF-A0AAV2TQH5-F1
#
_cell.length_a   1.000
_cell.length_b   1.000
_cell.length_c   1.000
_cell.angle_alpha   90.00
_cell.angle_beta   90.00
_cell.angle_gamma   90.00
#
_symmetry.space_group_name_H-M   'P 1'
#
loop_
_entity.id
_entity.type
_entity.pdbx_description
1 polymer ?
#
loop_
_entity_poly.entity_id
_entity_poly.type
_entity_poly.pdbx_seq_one_letter_code
_entity_poly.pdbx_strand_id
1 'polypeptide(L)'
;MTSSPLGQDVCVFPPFQALVDTRGCFAVTPLISCPHLLCVKNDPEWRPDFNAACNQCEQKDEVWICLSCYTTGCGRYANGHMLEHFQDTNHPITLSMADLSFWCYLCESYIDSDILWDIKQVAHKAKFGVDLPGEDSSLSIAPPEVQ
;
A
#
# COMPACT_ATOMS: atom_id res chain seq x y z
N MET A 1 3.01 -48.87 9.79
CA MET A 1 3.98 -48.05 10.55
C MET A 1 5.17 -47.89 9.59
N THR A 2 5.44 -46.77 8.94
CA THR A 2 5.42 -45.37 9.38
C THR A 2 5.32 -44.42 8.16
N SER A 3 4.39 -43.46 8.25
CA SER A 3 4.40 -42.06 7.78
C SER A 3 5.35 -41.55 6.67
N SER A 4 4.72 -40.98 5.62
CA SER A 4 4.97 -39.74 4.82
C SER A 4 5.94 -38.69 5.43
N PRO A 5 6.49 -37.68 4.68
CA PRO A 5 5.80 -36.93 3.61
C PRO A 5 6.62 -36.39 2.43
N LEU A 6 6.04 -36.44 1.22
CA LEU A 6 6.37 -35.56 0.10
C LEU A 6 5.08 -35.31 -0.69
N GLY A 7 4.68 -34.05 -0.81
CA GLY A 7 3.49 -33.66 -1.56
C GLY A 7 3.16 -32.20 -1.30
N GLN A 8 3.71 -31.33 -2.15
CA GLN A 8 3.48 -29.89 -2.14
C GLN A 8 2.00 -29.61 -2.45
N ASP A 9 1.28 -29.04 -1.49
CA ASP A 9 -0.02 -28.42 -1.74
C ASP A 9 0.22 -27.08 -2.45
N VAL A 10 0.18 -27.16 -3.78
CA VAL A 10 0.05 -26.01 -4.66
C VAL A 10 -1.22 -25.25 -4.30
N CYS A 11 -1.07 -24.03 -3.80
CA CYS A 11 -2.17 -23.08 -3.66
C CYS A 11 -2.66 -22.74 -5.07
N VAL A 12 -3.71 -23.41 -5.52
CA VAL A 12 -4.39 -23.11 -6.78
C VAL A 12 -5.19 -21.82 -6.56
N PHE A 13 -4.63 -20.69 -6.98
CA PHE A 13 -5.35 -19.43 -7.10
C PHE A 13 -6.48 -19.59 -8.13
N PRO A 14 -7.74 -19.26 -7.81
CA PRO A 14 -8.77 -19.21 -8.83
C PRO A 14 -8.44 -18.12 -9.87
N PRO A 15 -8.80 -18.31 -11.14
CA PRO A 15 -8.56 -17.32 -12.17
C PRO A 15 -9.30 -16.02 -11.81
N PHE A 16 -8.55 -14.93 -11.92
CA PHE A 16 -8.98 -13.55 -11.76
C PHE A 16 -10.19 -13.29 -12.67
N GLN A 17 -11.41 -13.35 -12.13
CA GLN A 17 -12.59 -12.93 -12.88
C GLN A 17 -12.60 -11.40 -12.87
N ALA A 18 -11.82 -10.82 -13.77
CA ALA A 18 -11.89 -9.40 -14.09
C ALA A 18 -13.33 -9.09 -14.51
N LEU A 19 -14.03 -8.28 -13.71
CA LEU A 19 -15.25 -7.64 -14.15
C LEU A 19 -14.87 -6.60 -15.21
N VAL A 20 -14.86 -7.03 -16.47
CA VAL A 20 -14.73 -6.14 -17.63
C VAL A 20 -16.03 -5.37 -17.76
N ASP A 21 -16.04 -4.10 -17.33
CA ASP A 21 -17.07 -3.17 -17.79
C ASP A 21 -16.79 -2.83 -19.26
N THR A 22 -17.83 -2.86 -20.09
CA THR A 22 -17.78 -2.86 -21.56
C THR A 22 -17.37 -1.50 -22.17
N ARG A 23 -16.70 -0.64 -21.41
CA ARG A 23 -16.27 0.71 -21.78
C ARG A 23 -14.75 0.87 -21.98
N GLY A 24 -13.98 -0.22 -21.93
CA GLY A 24 -12.53 -0.16 -22.19
C GLY A 24 -11.72 0.53 -21.09
N CYS A 25 -12.25 0.62 -19.87
CA CYS A 25 -11.52 1.12 -18.71
C CYS A 25 -10.94 -0.07 -17.93
N PHE A 26 -9.63 -0.03 -17.65
CA PHE A 26 -8.98 -0.98 -16.74
C PHE A 26 -9.01 -0.37 -15.34
N ALA A 27 -10.02 -0.70 -14.55
CA ALA A 27 -10.05 -0.32 -13.14
C ALA A 27 -9.03 -1.17 -12.38
N VAL A 28 -8.10 -0.52 -11.71
CA VAL A 28 -7.20 -1.19 -10.76
C VAL A 28 -7.96 -1.31 -9.45
N THR A 29 -8.34 -2.54 -9.09
CA THR A 29 -8.96 -2.83 -7.79
C THR A 29 -7.87 -3.21 -6.80
N PRO A 30 -7.66 -2.45 -5.71
CA PRO A 30 -6.70 -2.82 -4.69
C PRO A 30 -7.11 -4.12 -3.99
N LEU A 31 -6.12 -4.89 -3.56
CA LEU A 31 -6.36 -6.08 -2.75
C LEU A 31 -6.75 -5.68 -1.33
N ILE A 32 -7.82 -6.28 -0.81
CA ILE A 32 -8.28 -6.05 0.57
C ILE A 32 -7.47 -6.83 1.62
N SER A 33 -6.72 -7.86 1.18
CA SER A 33 -5.84 -8.65 2.02
C SER A 33 -4.70 -9.24 1.20
N CYS A 34 -3.49 -9.25 1.75
CA CYS A 34 -2.32 -9.92 1.18
C CYS A 34 -1.54 -10.53 2.37
N PRO A 35 -0.95 -11.73 2.26
CA PRO A 35 -0.28 -12.42 3.38
C PRO A 35 0.91 -11.62 3.95
N HIS A 36 1.42 -10.67 3.18
CA HIS A 36 2.52 -9.79 3.54
C HIS A 36 2.13 -8.66 4.52
N LEU A 37 0.83 -8.47 4.80
CA LEU A 37 0.37 -7.51 5.82
C LEU A 37 0.94 -7.82 7.21
N LEU A 38 1.29 -9.08 7.47
CA LEU A 38 1.94 -9.51 8.72
C LEU A 38 3.35 -8.91 8.92
N CYS A 39 3.99 -8.42 7.85
CA CYS A 39 5.31 -7.81 7.90
C CYS A 39 5.26 -6.30 8.21
N VAL A 40 4.06 -5.72 8.32
CA VAL A 40 3.86 -4.32 8.68
C VAL A 40 4.10 -4.16 10.17
N LYS A 41 4.94 -3.20 10.56
CA LYS A 41 5.13 -2.83 11.96
C LYS A 41 4.29 -1.61 12.25
N ASN A 42 3.25 -1.74 13.07
CA ASN A 42 2.51 -0.57 13.54
C ASN A 42 3.29 0.08 14.69
N ASP A 43 3.86 1.26 14.44
CA ASP A 43 4.58 2.04 15.44
C ASP A 43 3.71 3.26 15.83
N PRO A 44 3.21 3.33 17.08
CA PRO A 44 2.34 4.42 17.51
C PRO A 44 3.04 5.78 17.57
N GLU A 45 4.38 5.80 17.65
CA GLU A 45 5.20 7.02 17.68
C GLU A 45 5.64 7.46 16.28
N TRP A 46 5.45 6.62 15.26
CA TRP A 46 5.84 6.98 13.91
C TRP A 46 5.05 8.17 13.39
N ARG A 47 5.76 9.20 12.93
CA ARG A 47 5.19 10.40 12.32
C ARG A 47 5.94 10.65 11.00
N PRO A 48 5.28 10.46 9.83
CA PRO A 48 5.92 10.75 8.57
C PRO A 48 6.10 12.26 8.38
N ASP A 49 7.29 12.66 7.93
CA ASP A 49 7.53 14.00 7.41
C ASP A 49 7.32 13.98 5.88
N PHE A 50 6.27 14.65 5.40
CA PHE A 50 5.96 14.72 3.98
C PHE A 50 6.93 15.61 3.17
N ASN A 51 7.84 16.31 3.84
CA ASN A 51 8.93 17.04 3.20
C ASN A 51 10.24 16.23 3.16
N ALA A 52 10.22 14.99 3.66
CA ALA A 52 11.37 14.10 3.63
C ALA A 52 11.74 13.72 2.19
N ALA A 53 13.04 13.62 1.96
CA ALA A 53 13.62 13.20 0.69
C ALA A 53 14.03 11.73 0.72
N CYS A 54 14.37 11.18 -0.44
CA CYS A 54 15.00 9.88 -0.55
C CYS A 54 16.37 9.88 0.15
N ASN A 55 16.62 8.86 0.98
CA ASN A 55 17.87 8.73 1.74
C ASN A 55 19.13 8.53 0.88
N GLN A 56 19.00 8.13 -0.38
CA GLN A 56 20.14 7.87 -1.28
C GLN A 56 20.40 8.99 -2.30
N CYS A 57 19.38 9.66 -2.81
CA CYS A 57 19.54 10.68 -3.87
C CYS A 57 18.87 12.03 -3.59
N GLU A 58 18.35 12.24 -2.39
CA GLU A 58 17.73 13.50 -1.95
C GLU A 58 16.55 13.99 -2.82
N GLN A 59 15.99 13.11 -3.66
CA GLN A 59 14.80 13.41 -4.44
C GLN A 59 13.59 13.57 -3.52
N LYS A 60 12.79 14.61 -3.77
CA LYS A 60 11.56 14.91 -3.03
C LYS A 60 10.31 14.46 -3.77
N ASP A 61 10.43 14.17 -5.06
CA ASP A 61 9.34 13.66 -5.87
C ASP A 61 9.20 12.15 -5.74
N GLU A 62 7.96 11.67 -5.76
CA GLU A 62 7.60 10.25 -5.67
C GLU A 62 8.29 9.49 -4.54
N VAL A 63 8.35 10.07 -3.33
CA VAL A 63 8.97 9.37 -2.19
C VAL A 63 7.98 8.40 -1.55
N TRP A 64 8.48 7.23 -1.22
CA TRP A 64 7.78 6.13 -0.56
C TRP A 64 8.41 5.86 0.80
N ILE A 65 7.63 5.25 1.70
CA ILE A 65 8.07 4.83 3.04
C ILE A 65 7.86 3.33 3.18
N CYS A 66 8.87 2.62 3.67
CA CYS A 66 8.75 1.20 4.01
C CYS A 66 7.95 1.01 5.30
N LEU A 67 6.90 0.18 5.31
CA LEU A 67 6.10 -0.06 6.52
C LEU A 67 6.70 -1.07 7.51
N SER A 68 7.82 -1.70 7.17
CA SER A 68 8.52 -2.63 8.07
C SER A 68 9.66 -1.97 8.84
N CYS A 69 10.24 -0.89 8.32
CA CYS A 69 11.39 -0.20 8.91
C CYS A 69 11.36 1.32 8.83
N TYR A 70 10.33 1.91 8.22
CA TYR A 70 10.11 3.36 8.09
C TYR A 70 11.20 4.14 7.35
N THR A 71 12.05 3.46 6.58
CA THR A 71 13.02 4.08 5.66
C THR A 71 12.28 4.76 4.50
N THR A 72 12.78 5.91 4.05
CA THR A 72 12.30 6.65 2.87
C THR A 72 13.14 6.31 1.64
N GLY A 73 12.47 6.17 0.49
CA GLY A 73 13.12 5.87 -0.80
C GLY A 73 12.30 6.40 -1.95
N CYS A 74 12.93 6.83 -3.04
CA CYS A 74 12.20 7.31 -4.21
C CYS A 74 11.58 6.14 -5.01
N GLY A 75 10.46 6.43 -5.68
CA GLY A 75 9.70 5.49 -6.48
C GLY A 75 10.41 5.05 -7.76
N ARG A 76 9.78 4.12 -8.47
CA ARG A 76 10.27 3.52 -9.71
C ARG A 76 10.39 4.50 -10.88
N TYR A 77 9.59 5.58 -10.91
CA TYR A 77 9.68 6.57 -11.98
C TYR A 77 10.68 7.69 -11.67
N ALA A 78 11.24 7.70 -10.45
CA ALA A 78 12.44 8.44 -10.09
C ALA A 78 13.70 7.55 -10.29
N ASN A 79 14.44 7.22 -9.22
CA ASN A 79 15.62 6.36 -9.28
C ASN A 79 15.38 4.92 -8.79
N GLY A 80 14.19 4.59 -8.29
CA GLY A 80 13.86 3.23 -7.86
C GLY A 80 14.49 2.77 -6.54
N HIS A 81 15.01 3.66 -5.70
CA HIS A 81 15.63 3.33 -4.42
C HIS A 81 14.73 2.55 -3.45
N MET A 82 13.41 2.76 -3.48
CA MET A 82 12.51 1.94 -2.66
C MET A 82 12.42 0.49 -3.17
N LEU A 83 12.58 0.28 -4.49
CA LEU A 83 12.64 -1.06 -5.07
C LEU A 83 13.95 -1.76 -4.72
N GLU A 84 15.08 -1.04 -4.75
CA GLU A 84 16.38 -1.55 -4.28
C GLU A 84 16.30 -1.94 -2.80
N HIS A 85 15.74 -1.07 -1.96
CA HIS A 85 15.51 -1.36 -0.53
C HIS A 85 14.69 -2.63 -0.32
N PHE A 86 13.63 -2.86 -1.11
CA PHE A 86 12.88 -4.11 -1.07
C PHE A 86 13.75 -5.31 -1.45
N GLN A 87 14.59 -5.22 -2.49
CA GLN A 87 15.47 -6.32 -2.91
C GLN A 87 16.50 -6.69 -1.84
N ASP A 88 17.02 -5.70 -1.11
CA ASP A 88 18.05 -5.91 -0.09
C ASP A 88 17.47 -6.42 1.25
N THR A 89 16.30 -5.90 1.65
CA THR A 89 15.73 -6.16 2.98
C THR A 89 14.57 -7.13 2.96
N ASN A 90 14.00 -7.40 1.78
CA ASN A 90 12.80 -8.19 1.58
C ASN A 90 11.58 -7.63 2.35
N HIS A 91 11.51 -6.30 2.51
CA HIS A 91 10.35 -5.62 3.11
C HIS A 91 9.26 -5.36 2.06
N PRO A 92 8.12 -6.07 2.12
CA PRO A 92 7.24 -6.20 0.96
C PRO A 92 6.28 -5.03 0.76
N ILE A 93 5.98 -4.24 1.79
CA ILE A 93 4.91 -3.22 1.75
C ILE A 93 5.47 -1.83 1.98
N THR A 94 5.05 -0.90 1.12
CA THR A 94 5.43 0.51 1.17
C THR A 94 4.21 1.42 1.04
N LEU A 95 4.32 2.61 1.59
CA LEU A 95 3.33 3.69 1.53
C LEU A 95 3.88 4.80 0.63
N SER A 96 3.07 5.26 -0.32
CA SER A 96 3.36 6.44 -1.14
C SER A 96 3.09 7.72 -0.35
N MET A 97 4.05 8.64 -0.32
CA MET A 97 3.81 9.97 0.25
C MET A 97 2.98 10.88 -0.68
N ALA A 98 2.86 10.54 -1.96
CA ALA A 98 2.18 11.36 -2.96
C ALA A 98 0.65 11.26 -2.87
N ASP A 99 0.11 10.08 -2.61
CA ASP A 99 -1.33 9.78 -2.65
C ASP A 99 -1.81 8.92 -1.48
N LEU A 100 -0.90 8.55 -0.55
CA LEU A 100 -1.19 7.68 0.60
C LEU A 100 -1.66 6.28 0.21
N SER A 101 -1.34 5.83 -1.02
CA SER A 101 -1.59 4.46 -1.46
C SER A 101 -0.55 3.49 -0.90
N PHE A 102 -0.96 2.25 -0.64
CA PHE A 102 -0.06 1.18 -0.22
C PHE A 102 0.25 0.26 -1.37
N TRP A 103 1.51 -0.09 -1.56
CA TRP A 103 1.97 -1.00 -2.58
C TRP A 103 2.64 -2.22 -1.96
N CYS A 104 2.33 -3.42 -2.45
CA CYS A 104 3.05 -4.63 -2.10
C CYS A 104 3.90 -5.10 -3.29
N TYR A 105 5.22 -5.16 -3.10
CA TYR A 105 6.16 -5.62 -4.13
C TYR A 105 6.03 -7.11 -4.46
N LEU A 106 5.64 -7.95 -3.50
CA LEU A 106 5.45 -9.39 -3.72
C LEU A 106 4.10 -9.73 -4.36
N CYS A 107 3.05 -8.98 -4.02
CA CYS A 107 1.71 -9.13 -4.60
C CYS A 107 1.57 -8.34 -5.92
N GLU A 108 2.57 -7.52 -6.30
CA GLU A 108 2.57 -6.59 -7.44
C GLU A 108 1.27 -5.79 -7.59
N SER A 109 0.69 -5.37 -6.46
CA SER A 109 -0.63 -4.75 -6.42
C SER A 109 -0.75 -3.74 -5.29
N TYR A 110 -1.69 -2.81 -5.46
CA TYR A 110 -2.10 -1.90 -4.39
C TYR A 110 -2.89 -2.66 -3.33
N ILE A 111 -2.73 -2.26 -2.08
CA ILE A 111 -3.43 -2.84 -0.94
C ILE A 111 -4.28 -1.76 -0.27
N ASP A 112 -5.53 -2.07 0.04
CA ASP A 112 -6.39 -1.22 0.86
C ASP A 112 -7.11 -2.11 1.86
N SER A 113 -6.60 -2.15 3.09
CA SER A 113 -7.01 -3.09 4.13
C SER A 113 -7.18 -2.36 5.45
N ASP A 114 -8.14 -2.77 6.25
CA ASP A 114 -8.46 -2.17 7.55
C ASP A 114 -7.24 -2.15 8.50
N ILE A 115 -6.32 -3.12 8.38
CA ILE A 115 -5.08 -3.17 9.18
C ILE A 115 -4.20 -1.94 8.93
N LEU A 116 -4.25 -1.38 7.73
CA LEU A 116 -3.47 -0.21 7.33
C LEU A 116 -4.18 1.10 7.67
N TRP A 117 -5.42 1.04 8.17
CA TRP A 117 -6.23 2.22 8.48
C TRP A 117 -5.49 3.16 9.44
N ASP A 118 -4.98 2.66 10.57
CA ASP A 118 -4.27 3.49 11.55
C ASP A 118 -3.07 4.22 10.95
N ILE A 119 -2.30 3.53 10.11
CA ILE A 119 -1.15 4.09 9.39
C ILE A 119 -1.62 5.18 8.43
N LYS A 120 -2.70 4.92 7.68
CA LYS A 120 -3.34 5.86 6.76
C LYS A 120 -3.87 7.09 7.50
N GLN A 121 -4.49 6.92 8.67
CA GLN A 121 -4.96 8.03 9.53
C GLN A 121 -3.80 8.94 9.92
N VAL A 122 -2.71 8.36 10.44
CA VAL A 122 -1.53 9.12 10.88
C VAL A 122 -0.90 9.85 9.70
N ALA A 123 -0.75 9.18 8.57
CA ALA A 123 -0.19 9.75 7.35
C ALA A 123 -1.08 10.88 6.79
N HIS A 124 -2.40 10.67 6.72
CA HIS A 124 -3.34 11.68 6.24
C HIS A 124 -3.35 12.92 7.13
N LYS A 125 -3.39 12.72 8.46
CA LYS A 125 -3.34 13.82 9.42
C LYS A 125 -2.04 14.61 9.31
N ALA A 126 -0.90 13.93 9.16
CA ALA A 126 0.38 14.60 8.98
C ALA A 126 0.48 15.34 7.63
N LYS A 127 -0.18 14.86 6.56
CA LYS A 127 -0.17 15.50 5.24
C LYS A 127 -1.12 16.70 5.12
N PHE A 128 -2.35 16.52 5.59
CA PHE A 128 -3.45 17.47 5.35
C PHE A 128 -3.88 18.23 6.61
N GLY A 129 -3.38 17.85 7.78
CA GLY A 129 -3.75 18.48 9.06
C GLY A 129 -5.14 18.09 9.57
N VAL A 130 -5.84 17.17 8.89
CA VAL A 130 -7.18 16.69 9.24
C VAL A 130 -7.21 15.17 9.31
N ASP A 131 -8.04 14.62 10.18
CA ASP A 131 -8.26 13.17 10.23
C ASP A 131 -8.95 12.71 8.93
N LEU A 132 -8.74 11.45 8.53
CA LEU A 132 -9.49 10.91 7.38
C LEU A 132 -10.99 10.99 7.69
N PRO A 133 -11.83 11.34 6.69
CA PRO A 133 -13.26 11.18 6.85
C PRO A 133 -13.50 9.72 7.21
N GLY A 134 -14.13 9.48 8.36
CA GLY A 134 -14.44 8.13 8.79
C GLY A 134 -15.25 7.43 7.71
N GLU A 135 -15.14 6.10 7.65
CA GLU A 135 -16.04 5.27 6.86
C GLU A 135 -17.44 5.35 7.49
N ASP A 136 -18.10 6.49 7.38
CA ASP A 136 -19.52 6.53 7.63
C ASP A 136 -20.16 5.63 6.58
N SER A 137 -20.86 4.61 7.06
CA SER A 137 -21.59 3.62 6.25
C SER A 137 -22.80 4.25 5.52
N SER A 138 -22.69 5.53 5.18
CA SER A 138 -23.69 6.41 4.63
C SER A 138 -23.07 7.28 3.53
N LEU A 139 -22.64 6.62 2.45
CA LEU A 139 -22.56 7.24 1.12
C LEU A 139 -23.94 7.83 0.77
N SER A 140 -24.22 9.03 1.26
CA SER A 140 -25.10 9.98 0.59
C SER A 140 -24.19 11.00 -0.06
N ILE A 141 -23.68 10.62 -1.23
CA ILE A 141 -23.25 11.61 -2.21
C ILE A 141 -24.50 12.45 -2.49
N ALA A 142 -24.65 13.59 -1.82
CA ALA A 142 -25.59 14.59 -2.27
C ALA A 142 -25.17 14.96 -3.70
N PRO A 143 -26.05 14.80 -4.71
CA PRO A 143 -25.72 15.24 -6.05
C PRO A 143 -25.40 16.74 -6.03
N PRO A 144 -24.45 17.22 -6.86
CA PRO A 144 -24.16 18.64 -6.92
C PRO A 144 -25.44 19.40 -7.30
N GLU A 145 -25.82 20.39 -6.49
CA GLU A 145 -26.88 21.32 -6.83
C GLU A 145 -26.52 22.02 -8.15
N VAL A 146 -27.29 21.73 -9.19
CA VAL A 146 -27.32 22.51 -10.41
C VAL A 146 -27.98 23.85 -10.07
N GLN A 147 -27.19 24.91 -10.12
CA GLN A 147 -27.68 26.29 -10.23
C GLN A 147 -28.10 26.59 -11.67
#